data_AF-A0A6P8JXU3-F1
#
_entry.id   AF-A0A6P8JXU3-F1
#
_cell.length_a   1.000
_cell.length_b   1.000
_cell.length_c   1.000
_cell.angle_alpha   90.00
_cell.angle_beta   90.00
_cell.angle_gamma   90.00
#
_symmetry.space_group_name_H-M   'P 1'
#
loop_
_entity.id
_entity.type
_entity.pdbx_description
1 polymer ?
#
loop_
_entity_poly.entity_id
_entity_poly.type
_entity_poly.pdbx_seq_one_letter_code
_entity_poly.pdbx_strand_id
1 'polypeptide(L)'
;MRLADKECGKNVWRAFLGAGARQLKPKGAHGTPSLRRPIHPGVPPYDDYNDPRALGTTKPFNQEQARSRVEFTNIKCTSWDPEFAHVEHCYLKSVNRTYKYMSIRVNLLQKPVSRIKVNIATFKRYNGYKPSLYNFTVDGCKFLKNPKSNPVAHYVYRLFKDFSNLNYTCPIMDDPIVEKLPISHINKQVTSVLPVPCGDYLFSSHWYFYDIKRITINVYLTIF
;
A
#
# COMPACT_ATOMS: atom_id res chain seq x y z
N MET A 1 26.08 -5.33 -12.44
CA MET A 1 25.25 -5.52 -11.22
C MET A 1 25.31 -4.21 -10.44
N ARG A 2 24.21 -3.47 -10.34
CA ARG A 2 24.24 -2.12 -9.73
C ARG A 2 24.30 -2.29 -8.20
N LEU A 3 25.01 -1.39 -7.50
CA LEU A 3 25.20 -1.45 -6.04
C LEU A 3 23.88 -1.55 -5.25
N ALA A 4 22.77 -1.01 -5.77
CA ALA A 4 21.44 -1.11 -5.18
C ALA A 4 20.90 -2.57 -5.13
N ASP A 5 21.24 -3.41 -6.11
CA ASP A 5 20.79 -4.81 -6.15
C ASP A 5 21.33 -5.63 -4.97
N LYS A 6 22.49 -5.23 -4.41
CA LYS A 6 23.15 -5.92 -3.29
C LYS A 6 22.53 -5.59 -1.92
N GLU A 7 21.82 -4.47 -1.78
CA GLU A 7 21.17 -4.09 -0.51
C GLU A 7 19.80 -4.74 -0.36
N CYS A 8 19.07 -4.97 -1.45
CA CYS A 8 17.74 -5.58 -1.36
C CYS A 8 17.75 -7.07 -0.98
N GLY A 9 18.75 -7.84 -1.45
CA GLY A 9 18.85 -9.28 -1.15
C GLY A 9 19.12 -9.61 0.33
N LYS A 10 19.62 -8.65 1.12
CA LYS A 10 19.99 -8.87 2.53
C LYS A 10 18.83 -8.72 3.51
N ASN A 11 17.77 -7.99 3.14
CA ASN A 11 16.64 -7.69 4.04
C ASN A 11 15.54 -8.75 4.02
N VAL A 12 15.48 -9.62 2.99
CA VAL A 12 14.51 -10.74 2.95
C VAL A 12 14.84 -11.81 4.00
N TRP A 13 16.13 -12.08 4.27
CA TRP A 13 16.56 -13.10 5.24
C TRP A 13 16.40 -12.68 6.71
N ARG A 14 16.40 -11.37 7.01
CA ARG A 14 16.17 -10.89 8.38
C ARG A 14 14.71 -10.98 8.82
N ALA A 15 13.76 -11.00 7.88
CA ALA A 15 12.34 -11.15 8.20
C ALA A 15 11.94 -12.60 8.54
N PHE A 16 12.67 -13.60 8.05
CA PHE A 16 12.33 -15.02 8.27
C PHE A 16 13.02 -15.66 9.49
N LEU A 17 14.10 -15.08 10.01
CA LEU A 17 14.86 -15.66 11.14
C LEU A 17 14.69 -14.88 12.47
N GLY A 18 13.79 -13.91 12.52
CA GLY A 18 13.62 -13.00 13.66
C GLY A 18 12.48 -13.33 14.64
N ALA A 19 11.78 -14.45 14.49
CA ALA A 19 10.77 -14.89 15.45
C ALA A 19 11.32 -16.04 16.30
N GLY A 20 12.21 -15.70 17.23
CA GLY A 20 12.58 -16.61 18.32
C GLY A 20 11.33 -16.98 19.10
N ALA A 21 10.87 -18.22 18.93
CA ALA A 21 9.78 -18.82 19.67
C ALA A 21 10.11 -18.78 21.17
N ARG A 22 9.40 -17.94 21.93
CA ARG A 22 9.43 -17.98 23.39
C ARG A 22 8.35 -18.96 23.86
N GLN A 23 8.79 -20.15 24.26
CA GLN A 23 7.94 -21.15 24.89
C GLN A 23 7.36 -20.62 26.21
N LEU A 24 6.04 -20.72 26.37
CA LEU A 24 5.35 -20.60 27.65
C LEU A 24 5.56 -21.90 28.44
N LYS A 25 6.20 -21.83 29.62
CA LYS A 25 6.23 -22.92 30.61
C LYS A 25 5.05 -22.80 31.58
N PRO A 26 4.42 -23.91 32.01
CA PRO A 26 3.35 -23.89 32.99
C PRO A 26 3.88 -23.79 34.44
N LYS A 27 3.05 -23.19 35.30
CA LYS A 27 3.29 -22.95 36.74
C LYS A 27 3.19 -24.25 37.55
N GLY A 28 4.08 -24.41 38.53
CA GLY A 28 3.95 -25.34 39.67
C GLY A 28 3.93 -24.55 40.99
N ALA A 29 3.03 -24.92 41.89
CA ALA A 29 2.74 -24.27 43.16
C ALA A 29 3.52 -24.90 44.33
N HIS A 30 3.81 -24.12 45.40
CA HIS A 30 3.54 -24.43 46.81
C HIS A 30 4.18 -23.37 47.75
N GLY A 31 3.39 -22.85 48.71
CA GLY A 31 3.87 -22.11 49.88
C GLY A 31 3.10 -20.81 50.19
N THR A 32 2.16 -20.88 51.15
CA THR A 32 1.49 -19.77 51.84
C THR A 32 1.80 -19.86 53.35
N PRO A 33 1.50 -18.86 54.20
CA PRO A 33 1.78 -17.43 54.12
C PRO A 33 2.34 -16.87 55.45
N SER A 34 3.06 -15.74 55.45
CA SER A 34 3.23 -14.93 56.67
C SER A 34 2.76 -13.50 56.43
N LEU A 35 1.74 -13.09 57.18
CA LEU A 35 1.13 -11.77 57.16
C LEU A 35 2.11 -10.67 57.62
N ARG A 36 2.43 -9.72 56.72
CA ARG A 36 2.71 -8.33 57.11
C ARG A 36 1.84 -7.40 56.27
N ARG A 37 1.17 -6.47 56.96
CA ARG A 37 0.29 -5.43 56.39
C ARG A 37 1.10 -4.31 55.71
N PRO A 38 0.46 -3.50 54.85
CA PRO A 38 1.08 -2.89 53.68
C PRO A 38 1.79 -1.56 53.98
N ILE A 39 2.89 -1.32 53.27
CA ILE A 39 3.48 0.02 53.13
C ILE A 39 3.00 0.56 51.78
N HIS A 40 2.23 1.64 51.82
CA HIS A 40 1.83 2.40 50.64
C HIS A 40 3.08 2.90 49.88
N PRO A 41 3.20 2.70 48.55
CA PRO A 41 4.13 3.48 47.76
C PRO A 41 3.59 4.92 47.70
N GLY A 42 4.31 5.85 48.32
CA GLY A 42 4.03 7.28 48.22
C GLY A 42 4.01 7.72 46.75
N VAL A 43 3.02 8.54 46.41
CA VAL A 43 2.98 9.31 45.17
C VAL A 43 4.12 10.33 45.23
N PRO A 44 5.03 10.40 44.25
CA PRO A 44 6.06 11.44 44.25
C PRO A 44 5.43 12.82 44.00
N PRO A 45 5.98 13.90 44.58
CA PRO A 45 5.42 15.24 44.47
C PRO A 45 5.42 15.76 43.03
N TYR A 46 4.37 16.51 42.71
CA TYR A 46 4.13 17.18 41.42
C TYR A 46 4.89 18.50 41.35
N ASP A 47 6.23 18.49 41.43
CA ASP A 47 7.05 19.71 41.30
C ASP A 47 8.44 19.37 40.74
N ASP A 48 8.52 19.04 39.45
CA ASP A 48 9.79 19.15 38.71
C ASP A 48 9.53 19.31 37.19
N TYR A 49 9.03 20.48 36.79
CA TYR A 49 8.85 20.84 35.37
C TYR A 49 9.79 21.96 34.90
N ASN A 50 10.76 22.41 35.70
CA ASN A 50 11.68 23.47 35.28
C ASN A 50 13.08 23.33 35.90
N ASP A 51 13.82 22.27 35.54
CA ASP A 51 15.29 22.27 35.63
C ASP A 51 15.91 22.61 34.25
N PRO A 52 16.56 23.77 34.08
CA PRO A 52 17.23 24.14 32.83
C PRO A 52 18.49 23.32 32.50
N ARG A 53 18.92 22.37 33.34
CA ARG A 53 20.12 21.54 33.11
C ARG A 53 19.88 20.22 32.39
N ALA A 54 18.64 19.90 32.01
CA ALA A 54 18.32 18.71 31.20
C ALA A 54 18.41 18.93 29.66
N LEU A 55 19.05 20.01 29.19
CA LEU A 55 19.26 20.26 27.76
C LEU A 55 20.49 19.50 27.24
N GLY A 56 20.36 18.18 27.16
CA GLY A 56 21.22 17.37 26.31
C GLY A 56 21.06 17.83 24.87
N THR A 57 22.17 18.17 24.21
CA THR A 57 22.23 18.64 22.83
C THR A 57 21.52 17.65 21.90
N THR A 58 20.31 17.99 21.47
CA THR A 58 19.64 17.26 20.40
C THR A 58 20.47 17.49 19.14
N LYS A 59 21.17 16.44 18.70
CA LYS A 59 21.79 16.41 17.37
C LYS A 59 20.74 16.85 16.36
N PRO A 60 21.06 17.74 15.40
CA PRO A 60 20.12 18.09 14.35
C PRO A 60 19.69 16.80 13.67
N PHE A 61 18.37 16.59 13.61
CA PHE A 61 17.77 15.53 12.81
C PHE A 61 18.19 15.80 11.37
N ASN A 62 19.26 15.15 10.93
CA ASN A 62 19.59 15.07 9.51
C ASN A 62 18.36 14.47 8.86
N GLN A 63 17.57 15.31 8.17
CA GLN A 63 16.65 14.86 7.16
C GLN A 63 17.50 14.28 6.03
N GLU A 64 17.99 13.06 6.23
CA GLU A 64 18.32 12.20 5.12
C GLU A 64 17.01 12.07 4.35
N GLN A 65 16.90 12.79 3.24
CA GLN A 65 15.76 12.70 2.33
C GLN A 65 15.56 11.21 2.08
N ALA A 66 14.52 10.62 2.67
CA ALA A 66 14.23 9.21 2.48
C ALA A 66 13.93 9.04 1.00
N ARG A 67 14.95 8.64 0.24
CA ARG A 67 14.83 8.40 -1.18
C ARG A 67 13.74 7.36 -1.31
N SER A 68 12.66 7.72 -2.00
CA SER A 68 11.59 6.76 -2.29
C SER A 68 12.25 5.51 -2.86
N ARG A 69 12.03 4.36 -2.22
CA ARG A 69 12.49 3.07 -2.72
C ARG A 69 11.63 2.59 -3.88
N VAL A 70 10.68 3.40 -4.33
CA VAL A 70 9.82 3.13 -5.46
C VAL A 70 9.87 4.28 -6.45
N GLU A 71 9.91 3.95 -7.73
CA GLU A 71 9.79 4.88 -8.83
C GLU A 71 8.71 4.42 -9.80
N PHE A 72 7.79 5.32 -10.18
CA PHE A 72 6.93 5.08 -11.34
C PHE A 72 7.76 5.25 -12.62
N THR A 73 7.78 4.22 -13.46
CA THR A 73 8.55 4.24 -14.70
C THR A 73 7.69 4.50 -15.93
N ASN A 74 6.43 4.06 -15.91
CA ASN A 74 5.48 4.33 -16.99
C ASN A 74 4.02 4.09 -16.54
N ILE A 75 3.08 4.65 -17.29
CA ILE A 75 1.67 4.31 -17.22
C ILE A 75 1.11 4.20 -18.64
N LYS A 76 0.33 3.16 -18.91
CA LYS A 76 -0.40 2.98 -20.16
C LYS A 76 -1.84 2.64 -19.87
N CYS A 77 -2.76 3.47 -20.33
CA CYS A 77 -4.18 3.18 -20.30
C CYS A 77 -4.72 2.96 -21.71
N THR A 78 -5.68 2.06 -21.85
CA THR A 78 -6.28 1.71 -23.14
C THR A 78 -7.80 1.64 -22.98
N SER A 79 -8.51 2.38 -23.84
CA SER A 79 -9.95 2.22 -24.08
C SER A 79 -10.16 1.22 -25.20
N TRP A 80 -10.81 0.10 -24.89
CA TRP A 80 -11.17 -0.96 -25.83
C TRP A 80 -12.53 -0.73 -26.48
N ASP A 81 -13.37 0.06 -25.82
CA ASP A 81 -14.67 0.47 -26.33
C ASP A 81 -14.93 1.93 -25.91
N PRO A 82 -14.39 2.89 -26.68
CA PRO A 82 -14.45 4.31 -26.35
C PRO A 82 -15.86 4.90 -26.33
N GLU A 83 -16.83 4.27 -27.00
CA GLU A 83 -18.25 4.69 -27.01
C GLU A 83 -18.96 4.40 -25.69
N PHE A 84 -18.39 3.51 -24.87
CA PHE A 84 -18.89 3.23 -23.53
C PHE A 84 -18.03 3.84 -22.44
N ALA A 85 -16.70 3.68 -22.54
CA ALA A 85 -15.75 4.22 -21.56
C ALA A 85 -14.48 4.72 -22.24
N HIS A 86 -14.22 6.02 -22.10
CA HIS A 86 -13.05 6.68 -22.66
C HIS A 86 -12.10 7.13 -21.54
N VAL A 87 -10.81 6.84 -21.68
CA VAL A 87 -9.79 7.37 -20.76
C VAL A 87 -9.49 8.81 -21.15
N GLU A 88 -10.03 9.77 -20.40
CA GLU A 88 -9.80 11.20 -20.65
C GLU A 88 -8.32 11.56 -20.43
N HIS A 89 -7.75 11.09 -19.33
CA HIS A 89 -6.33 11.26 -19.06
C HIS A 89 -5.78 10.13 -18.19
N CYS A 90 -4.50 9.83 -18.38
CA CYS A 90 -3.78 8.78 -17.68
C CYS A 90 -2.28 9.07 -17.79
N TYR A 91 -1.71 9.69 -16.77
CA TYR A 91 -0.34 10.20 -16.84
C TYR A 91 0.38 10.14 -15.50
N LEU A 92 1.71 10.24 -15.59
CA LEU A 92 2.61 10.51 -14.49
C LEU A 92 3.06 11.96 -14.56
N LYS A 93 3.11 12.67 -13.43
CA LYS A 93 3.67 14.02 -13.35
C LYS A 93 4.78 14.09 -12.33
N SER A 94 5.89 14.71 -12.70
CA SER A 94 6.98 15.07 -11.81
C SER A 94 6.88 16.55 -11.49
N VAL A 95 6.46 16.88 -10.26
CA VAL A 95 6.37 18.28 -9.81
C VAL A 95 7.72 18.77 -9.32
N ASN A 96 8.43 17.93 -8.57
CA ASN A 96 9.81 18.17 -8.13
C ASN A 96 10.54 16.82 -7.94
N ARG A 97 11.77 16.84 -7.43
CA ARG A 97 12.61 15.64 -7.28
C ARG A 97 11.98 14.55 -6.41
N THR A 98 11.17 14.91 -5.41
CA THR A 98 10.60 13.99 -4.43
C THR A 98 9.08 13.79 -4.59
N TYR A 99 8.39 14.74 -5.23
CA TYR A 99 6.96 14.70 -5.48
C TYR A 99 6.68 14.36 -6.95
N LYS A 100 6.43 13.06 -7.16
CA LYS A 100 5.87 12.50 -8.38
C LYS A 100 4.51 11.88 -8.07
N TYR A 101 3.56 11.97 -8.99
CA TYR A 101 2.24 11.37 -8.83
C TYR A 101 1.69 10.80 -10.12
N MET A 102 0.65 9.98 -9.98
CA MET A 102 -0.17 9.44 -11.04
C MET A 102 -1.58 10.05 -10.98
N SER A 103 -2.15 10.41 -12.13
CA SER A 103 -3.57 10.76 -12.25
C SER A 103 -4.22 9.99 -13.39
N ILE A 104 -5.44 9.52 -13.17
CA ILE A 104 -6.26 8.77 -14.12
C ILE A 104 -7.69 9.28 -14.02
N ARG A 105 -8.33 9.53 -15.15
CA ARG A 105 -9.77 9.78 -15.27
C ARG A 105 -10.36 8.97 -16.40
N VAL A 106 -11.46 8.30 -16.11
CA VAL A 106 -12.24 7.53 -17.09
C VAL A 106 -13.63 8.15 -17.19
N ASN A 107 -13.99 8.58 -18.38
CA ASN A 107 -15.33 9.09 -18.67
C ASN A 107 -16.22 7.90 -19.05
N LEU A 108 -17.28 7.68 -18.26
CA LEU A 108 -18.30 6.68 -18.56
C LEU A 108 -19.39 7.36 -19.39
N LEU A 109 -19.47 7.03 -20.67
CA LEU A 109 -20.45 7.61 -21.60
C LEU A 109 -21.83 6.94 -21.46
N GLN A 110 -21.88 5.73 -20.91
CA GLN A 110 -23.10 5.01 -20.61
C GLN A 110 -23.22 4.74 -19.11
N LYS A 111 -24.15 5.44 -18.46
CA LYS A 111 -24.43 5.37 -17.02
C LYS A 111 -25.92 5.05 -16.80
N PRO A 112 -26.32 4.38 -15.70
CA PRO A 112 -25.47 3.81 -14.64
C PRO A 112 -24.68 2.56 -15.07
N VAL A 113 -23.52 2.34 -14.43
CA VAL A 113 -22.80 1.05 -14.54
C VAL A 113 -23.06 0.20 -13.29
N SER A 114 -23.82 -0.89 -13.45
CA SER A 114 -24.26 -1.76 -12.34
C SER A 114 -23.56 -3.11 -12.27
N ARG A 115 -22.87 -3.53 -13.34
CA ARG A 115 -22.09 -4.78 -13.39
C ARG A 115 -20.64 -4.49 -13.73
N ILE A 116 -19.77 -4.65 -12.74
CA ILE A 116 -18.33 -4.40 -12.86
C ILE A 116 -17.59 -5.67 -12.49
N LYS A 117 -16.69 -6.11 -13.36
CA LYS A 117 -15.73 -7.17 -13.09
C LYS A 117 -14.33 -6.63 -13.31
N VAL A 118 -13.43 -6.86 -12.36
CA VAL A 118 -12.05 -6.36 -12.42
C VAL A 118 -11.10 -7.53 -12.32
N ASN A 119 -10.26 -7.73 -13.31
CA ASN A 119 -9.13 -8.65 -13.23
C ASN A 119 -7.87 -7.84 -12.92
N ILE A 120 -7.07 -8.34 -11.98
CA ILE A 120 -5.85 -7.70 -11.51
C ILE A 120 -4.74 -8.73 -11.59
N ALA A 121 -3.64 -8.34 -12.25
CA ALA A 121 -2.46 -9.16 -12.37
C ALA A 121 -1.21 -8.33 -12.11
N THR A 122 -0.30 -8.85 -11.29
CA THR A 122 1.03 -8.28 -11.12
C THR A 122 2.05 -9.15 -11.84
N PHE A 123 3.02 -8.53 -12.49
CA PHE A 123 4.13 -9.22 -13.17
C PHE A 123 5.45 -8.66 -12.67
N LYS A 124 6.43 -9.54 -12.47
CA LYS A 124 7.80 -9.14 -12.16
C LYS A 124 8.68 -9.36 -13.38
N ARG A 125 9.48 -8.36 -13.73
CA ARG A 125 10.42 -8.44 -14.83
C ARG A 125 11.64 -9.27 -14.42
N TYR A 126 11.89 -10.32 -15.18
CA TYR A 126 13.14 -11.08 -15.21
C TYR A 126 13.66 -11.04 -16.67
N ASN A 127 13.94 -12.20 -17.29
CA ASN A 127 14.11 -12.34 -18.75
C ASN A 127 12.74 -12.30 -19.46
N GLY A 128 12.03 -11.17 -19.32
CA GLY A 128 10.61 -11.01 -19.68
C GLY A 128 9.71 -10.85 -18.46
N TYR A 129 8.44 -10.47 -18.66
CA TYR A 129 7.46 -10.39 -17.58
C TYR A 129 6.96 -11.79 -17.22
N LYS A 130 7.35 -12.28 -16.04
CA LYS A 130 6.78 -13.52 -15.50
C LYS A 130 5.59 -13.15 -14.60
N PRO A 131 4.48 -13.93 -14.65
CA PRO A 131 3.41 -13.76 -13.69
C PRO A 131 4.00 -13.74 -12.28
N SER A 132 3.68 -12.71 -11.51
CA SER A 132 4.02 -12.69 -10.09
C SER A 132 2.87 -13.32 -9.30
N LEU A 133 2.96 -13.25 -7.96
CA LEU A 133 2.11 -13.98 -7.01
C LEU A 133 0.59 -13.76 -7.15
N TYR A 134 0.12 -12.69 -7.79
CA TYR A 134 -1.31 -12.35 -7.81
C TYR A 134 -1.86 -12.15 -9.23
N ASN A 135 -2.73 -13.07 -9.63
CA ASN A 135 -3.66 -12.92 -10.75
C ASN A 135 -5.04 -13.36 -10.24
N PHE A 136 -5.96 -12.41 -10.09
CA PHE A 136 -7.29 -12.70 -9.56
C PHE A 136 -8.33 -11.77 -10.17
N THR A 137 -9.58 -12.23 -10.18
CA THR A 137 -10.72 -11.46 -10.65
C THR A 137 -11.71 -11.27 -9.51
N VAL A 138 -12.26 -10.06 -9.40
CA VAL A 138 -13.31 -9.72 -8.44
C VAL A 138 -14.53 -9.16 -9.14
N ASP A 139 -15.71 -9.46 -8.59
CA ASP A 139 -16.92 -8.68 -8.84
C ASP A 139 -16.77 -7.35 -8.10
N GLY A 140 -16.60 -6.26 -8.85
CA GLY A 140 -16.35 -4.93 -8.30
C GLY A 140 -17.52 -4.42 -7.48
N CYS A 141 -18.75 -4.68 -7.91
CA CYS A 141 -19.94 -4.21 -7.20
C CYS A 141 -20.16 -4.96 -5.89
N LYS A 142 -19.95 -6.28 -5.88
CA LYS A 142 -19.96 -7.09 -4.65
C LYS A 142 -18.82 -6.70 -3.71
N PHE A 143 -17.63 -6.44 -4.26
CA PHE A 143 -16.46 -6.02 -3.49
C PHE A 143 -16.70 -4.67 -2.81
N LEU A 144 -17.22 -3.66 -3.51
CA LEU A 144 -17.48 -2.33 -2.93
C LEU A 144 -18.47 -2.37 -1.75
N LYS A 145 -19.41 -3.34 -1.72
CA LYS A 145 -20.32 -3.56 -0.58
C LYS A 145 -19.61 -4.10 0.67
N ASN A 146 -18.59 -4.94 0.49
CA ASN A 146 -17.81 -5.48 1.59
C ASN A 146 -16.33 -5.66 1.19
N PRO A 147 -15.53 -4.56 1.16
CA PRO A 147 -14.15 -4.63 0.67
C PRO A 147 -13.27 -5.55 1.50
N LYS A 148 -13.58 -5.75 2.79
CA LYS A 148 -12.80 -6.60 3.69
C LYS A 148 -12.97 -8.10 3.43
N SER A 149 -13.96 -8.50 2.62
CA SER A 149 -14.24 -9.91 2.30
C SER A 149 -13.14 -10.60 1.46
N ASN A 150 -12.34 -9.83 0.72
CA ASN A 150 -11.20 -10.34 -0.03
C ASN A 150 -9.95 -9.54 0.38
N PRO A 151 -9.06 -10.11 1.23
CA PRO A 151 -7.89 -9.39 1.76
C PRO A 151 -6.93 -8.89 0.68
N VAL A 152 -6.75 -9.66 -0.41
CA VAL A 152 -5.85 -9.29 -1.51
C VAL A 152 -6.44 -8.13 -2.30
N ALA A 153 -7.71 -8.22 -2.69
CA ALA A 153 -8.40 -7.13 -3.37
C ALA A 153 -8.50 -5.88 -2.48
N HIS A 154 -8.70 -6.05 -1.18
CA HIS A 154 -8.71 -4.96 -0.20
C HIS A 154 -7.37 -4.24 -0.15
N TYR A 155 -6.26 -4.97 -0.13
CA TYR A 155 -4.92 -4.37 -0.19
C TYR A 155 -4.74 -3.56 -1.47
N VAL A 156 -5.11 -4.12 -2.63
CA VAL A 156 -5.00 -3.42 -3.92
C VAL A 156 -5.89 -2.17 -3.95
N TYR A 157 -7.13 -2.27 -3.48
CA TYR A 157 -8.03 -1.13 -3.38
C TYR A 157 -7.46 -0.01 -2.50
N ARG A 158 -6.81 -0.36 -1.39
CA ARG A 158 -6.13 0.61 -0.51
C ARG A 158 -4.95 1.33 -1.16
N LEU A 159 -4.42 0.86 -2.28
CA LEU A 159 -3.35 1.57 -2.99
C LEU A 159 -3.83 2.90 -3.59
N PHE A 160 -5.12 3.00 -3.93
CA PHE A 160 -5.67 4.17 -4.62
C PHE A 160 -6.93 4.75 -4.00
N LYS A 161 -7.62 4.05 -3.09
CA LYS A 161 -8.93 4.49 -2.54
C LYS A 161 -8.92 5.91 -1.96
N ASP A 162 -7.84 6.31 -1.29
CA ASP A 162 -7.75 7.61 -0.60
C ASP A 162 -7.54 8.77 -1.59
N PHE A 163 -7.26 8.44 -2.85
CA PHE A 163 -7.05 9.36 -3.97
C PHE A 163 -8.11 9.17 -5.06
N SER A 164 -9.21 8.47 -4.75
CA SER A 164 -10.25 8.11 -5.73
C SER A 164 -11.65 8.45 -5.23
N ASN A 165 -12.55 8.72 -6.16
CA ASN A 165 -13.99 8.88 -5.87
C ASN A 165 -14.77 7.55 -5.90
N LEU A 166 -14.10 6.40 -6.03
CA LEU A 166 -14.73 5.07 -6.04
C LEU A 166 -14.99 4.53 -4.63
N ASN A 167 -15.62 5.32 -3.77
CA ASN A 167 -15.85 5.00 -2.35
C ASN A 167 -17.29 4.56 -2.02
N TYR A 168 -18.20 4.55 -2.99
CA TYR A 168 -19.60 4.16 -2.84
C TYR A 168 -19.91 2.81 -3.53
N THR A 169 -21.05 2.22 -3.18
CA THR A 169 -21.52 0.97 -3.79
C THR A 169 -22.17 1.22 -5.14
N CYS A 170 -22.06 0.26 -6.06
CA CYS A 170 -22.76 0.31 -7.35
C CYS A 170 -24.28 0.57 -7.19
N PRO A 171 -24.94 1.20 -8.19
CA PRO A 171 -24.40 1.57 -9.51
C PRO A 171 -23.46 2.78 -9.52
N ILE A 172 -22.48 2.77 -10.43
CA ILE A 172 -21.57 3.89 -10.65
C ILE A 172 -22.26 4.93 -11.54
N MET A 173 -22.38 6.15 -11.01
CA MET A 173 -23.04 7.30 -11.67
C MET A 173 -22.02 8.33 -12.13
N ASP A 174 -20.90 8.46 -11.43
CA ASP A 174 -19.87 9.44 -11.73
C ASP A 174 -18.74 8.82 -12.55
N ASP A 175 -17.92 9.68 -13.15
CA ASP A 175 -16.70 9.26 -13.83
C ASP A 175 -15.66 8.80 -12.79
N PRO A 176 -15.11 7.58 -12.89
CA PRO A 176 -14.06 7.10 -12.01
C PRO A 176 -12.78 7.93 -12.16
N ILE A 177 -12.28 8.42 -11.03
CA ILE A 177 -11.08 9.24 -10.95
C ILE A 177 -10.12 8.65 -9.92
N VAL A 178 -8.83 8.68 -10.25
CA VAL A 178 -7.70 8.61 -9.31
C VAL A 178 -6.90 9.89 -9.49
N GLU A 179 -6.97 10.79 -8.52
CA GLU A 179 -6.39 12.14 -8.62
C GLU A 179 -5.12 12.24 -7.78
N LYS A 180 -3.99 12.53 -8.42
CA LYS A 180 -2.71 12.86 -7.78
C LYS A 180 -2.23 11.84 -6.75
N LEU A 181 -2.38 10.55 -7.05
CA LEU A 181 -1.85 9.45 -6.24
C LEU A 181 -0.31 9.55 -6.15
N PRO A 182 0.27 9.88 -4.98
CA PRO A 182 1.69 10.21 -4.88
C PRO A 182 2.55 8.96 -4.73
N ILE A 183 3.76 9.01 -5.28
CA ILE A 183 4.73 7.91 -5.17
C ILE A 183 5.10 7.60 -3.72
N SER A 184 5.08 8.61 -2.83
CA SER A 184 5.33 8.44 -1.39
C SER A 184 4.30 7.54 -0.71
N HIS A 185 3.02 7.65 -1.10
CA HIS A 185 1.97 6.76 -0.61
C HIS A 185 2.21 5.32 -1.06
N ILE A 186 2.49 5.12 -2.35
CA ILE A 186 2.81 3.78 -2.89
C ILE A 186 4.04 3.19 -2.23
N ASN A 187 5.09 4.00 -2.04
CA ASN A 187 6.30 3.58 -1.31
C ASN A 187 5.97 3.03 0.08
N LYS A 188 5.14 3.72 0.86
CA LYS A 188 4.68 3.22 2.17
C LYS A 188 3.92 1.90 2.05
N GLN A 189 3.02 1.77 1.07
CA GLN A 189 2.22 0.55 0.88
C GLN A 189 3.10 -0.68 0.55
N VAL A 190 4.11 -0.52 -0.29
CA VAL A 190 4.93 -1.66 -0.77
C VAL A 190 6.21 -1.89 0.04
N THR A 191 6.56 -0.99 0.97
CA THR A 191 7.73 -1.17 1.85
C THR A 191 7.36 -1.46 3.30
N SER A 192 6.26 -0.89 3.80
CA SER A 192 5.87 -1.00 5.21
C SER A 192 4.62 -1.84 5.44
N VAL A 193 3.64 -1.80 4.51
CA VAL A 193 2.37 -2.53 4.69
C VAL A 193 2.46 -3.95 4.16
N LEU A 194 2.90 -4.11 2.90
CA LEU A 194 3.24 -5.40 2.32
C LEU A 194 4.63 -5.25 1.69
N PRO A 195 5.70 -5.74 2.34
CA PRO A 195 7.07 -5.63 1.83
C PRO A 195 7.27 -6.39 0.52
N VAL A 196 7.07 -5.70 -0.60
CA VAL A 196 7.28 -6.25 -1.95
C VAL A 196 8.79 -6.31 -2.22
N PRO A 197 9.32 -7.45 -2.70
CA PRO A 197 10.75 -7.56 -3.03
C PRO A 197 11.17 -6.56 -4.11
N CYS A 198 12.45 -6.23 -4.20
CA CYS A 198 12.94 -5.32 -5.24
C CYS A 198 12.89 -5.93 -6.64
N GLY A 199 12.88 -5.04 -7.63
CA GLY A 199 12.83 -5.36 -9.05
C GLY A 199 11.87 -4.44 -9.80
N ASP A 200 11.74 -4.71 -11.10
CA ASP A 200 10.78 -4.01 -11.94
C ASP A 200 9.46 -4.79 -12.00
N TYR A 201 8.36 -4.08 -11.87
CA TYR A 201 7.02 -4.64 -11.83
C TYR A 201 6.09 -3.97 -12.83
N LEU A 202 5.12 -4.74 -13.29
CA LEU A 202 3.93 -4.27 -13.98
C LEU A 202 2.72 -4.63 -13.12
N PHE A 203 1.95 -3.63 -12.70
CA PHE A 203 0.60 -3.80 -12.19
C PHE A 203 -0.38 -3.58 -13.33
N SER A 204 -1.13 -4.63 -13.68
CA SER A 204 -2.12 -4.62 -14.76
C SER A 204 -3.52 -4.78 -14.17
N SER A 205 -4.44 -3.90 -14.55
CA SER A 205 -5.86 -4.03 -14.22
C SER A 205 -6.71 -3.96 -15.48
N HIS A 206 -7.61 -4.92 -15.62
CA HIS A 206 -8.58 -5.01 -16.70
C HIS A 206 -9.98 -4.81 -16.15
N TRP A 207 -10.70 -3.86 -16.71
CA TRP A 207 -12.03 -3.47 -16.26
C TRP A 207 -13.06 -3.90 -17.29
N TYR A 208 -14.02 -4.66 -16.81
CA TYR A 208 -15.11 -5.22 -17.60
C TYR A 208 -16.42 -4.61 -17.10
N PHE A 209 -17.15 -3.96 -18.00
CA PHE A 209 -18.49 -3.48 -17.74
C PHE A 209 -19.46 -4.33 -18.54
N TYR A 210 -20.43 -4.94 -17.84
CA TYR A 210 -21.35 -5.91 -18.42
C TYR A 210 -20.61 -7.06 -19.15
N ASP A 211 -19.53 -7.57 -18.54
CA ASP A 211 -18.65 -8.64 -19.05
C ASP A 211 -17.84 -8.32 -20.33
N ILE A 212 -17.94 -7.10 -20.85
CA ILE A 212 -17.17 -6.64 -22.00
C ILE A 212 -15.95 -5.87 -21.48
N LYS A 213 -14.76 -6.20 -21.97
CA LYS A 213 -13.51 -5.50 -21.60
C LYS A 213 -13.57 -4.08 -22.16
N ARG A 214 -13.65 -3.07 -21.29
CA ARG A 214 -13.75 -1.66 -21.72
C ARG A 214 -12.45 -0.90 -21.50
N ILE A 215 -11.77 -1.11 -20.37
CA ILE A 215 -10.55 -0.38 -20.02
C ILE A 215 -9.43 -1.33 -19.60
N THR A 216 -8.18 -0.97 -19.90
CA THR A 216 -6.97 -1.56 -19.33
C THR A 216 -6.07 -0.47 -18.78
N ILE A 217 -5.54 -0.66 -17.58
CA ILE A 217 -4.57 0.23 -16.95
C ILE A 217 -3.34 -0.60 -16.59
N ASN A 218 -2.20 -0.20 -17.13
CA ASN A 218 -0.90 -0.81 -16.89
C ASN A 218 0.02 0.22 -16.23
N VAL A 219 0.43 -0.05 -14.99
CA VAL A 219 1.34 0.78 -14.20
C VAL A 219 2.68 0.07 -14.07
N TYR A 220 3.75 0.73 -14.46
CA TYR A 220 5.11 0.21 -14.39
C TYR A 220 5.85 0.91 -13.25
N LEU A 221 6.51 0.12 -12.41
CA LEU A 221 7.24 0.61 -11.24
C LEU A 221 8.52 -0.18 -10.98
N THR A 222 9.53 0.49 -10.44
CA THR A 222 10.76 -0.11 -9.95
C THR A 222 10.84 0.03 -8.45
N ILE A 223 11.18 -1.04 -7.76
CA ILE A 223 11.42 -1.07 -6.31
C ILE A 223 12.91 -1.34 -6.08
N PHE A 224 13.56 -0.52 -5.24
CA PHE A 224 15.00 -0.53 -4.93
C PHE A 224 15.30 -1.08 -3.52
#